data_AF-N1PKD3-F1
#
_entry.id   AF-N1PKD3-F1
#
_cell.length_a   1.000
_cell.length_b   1.000
_cell.length_c   1.000
_cell.angle_alpha   90.00
_cell.angle_beta   90.00
_cell.angle_gamma   90.00
#
_symmetry.space_group_name_H-M   'P 1'
#
loop_
_entity.id
_entity.type
_entity.pdbx_description
1 polymer ?
#
loop_
_entity_poly.entity_id
_entity_poly.type
_entity_poly.pdbx_seq_one_letter_code
_entity_poly.pdbx_strand_id
1 'polypeptide(L)'
;MSRKAPPTLEEVRECLSWLGQRRSTLRQQVDEAYLHEQGRHFKVYETLDGSRRLREAQQAHRELQEQLIKVAAAYLKWESVERDMLDAMNRNTKSRSLPSTARTFGGWFPAFLRWWQAAPSPQPAQPPPSPQSSPSPRAQPVSTPAPPPQSSWPVQPTVVAWREQCAAAFADYASLEAFPIPPANSFCTNQACQQDGHVLPLCKCQVRHTLSQVSNLNLKQERLSWHPDRFAVCAENMKVEFQSMATEIFVIVMDMLQGE
;
A
#
# COMPACT_ATOMS: atom_id res chain seq x y z
N MET A 1 14.34 -25.15 47.43
CA MET A 1 14.09 -24.75 46.03
C MET A 1 12.70 -24.12 45.94
N SER A 2 12.61 -22.79 45.88
CA SER A 2 11.31 -22.09 45.77
C SER A 2 10.68 -22.32 44.40
N ARG A 3 9.46 -22.85 44.39
CA ARG A 3 8.66 -22.96 43.17
C ARG A 3 8.13 -21.56 42.85
N LYS A 4 8.44 -21.02 41.66
CA LYS A 4 7.80 -19.79 41.18
C LYS A 4 6.33 -20.10 40.89
N ALA A 5 5.45 -19.22 41.34
CA ALA A 5 4.02 -19.30 41.06
C ALA A 5 3.76 -19.18 39.55
N PRO A 6 2.70 -19.83 39.02
CA PRO A 6 2.27 -19.63 37.64
C PRO A 6 1.83 -18.17 37.42
N PRO A 7 1.94 -17.66 36.18
CA PRO A 7 1.47 -16.34 35.84
C PRO A 7 -0.04 -16.22 36.07
N THR A 8 -0.44 -15.07 36.59
CA THR A 8 -1.83 -14.68 36.81
C THR A 8 -2.51 -14.33 35.48
N LEU A 9 -3.84 -14.39 35.46
CA LEU A 9 -4.63 -14.04 34.27
C LEU A 9 -4.44 -12.57 33.87
N GLU A 10 -4.14 -11.70 34.83
CA GLU A 10 -3.86 -10.28 34.58
C GLU A 10 -2.52 -10.09 33.85
N GLU A 11 -1.46 -10.81 34.26
CA GLU A 11 -0.18 -10.79 33.56
C GLU A 11 -0.31 -11.28 32.09
N VAL A 12 -1.19 -12.26 31.85
CA VAL A 12 -1.50 -12.72 30.48
C VAL A 12 -2.23 -11.64 29.67
N ARG A 13 -3.20 -10.94 30.28
CA ARG A 13 -3.94 -9.86 29.63
C ARG A 13 -3.04 -8.68 29.30
N GLU A 14 -2.17 -8.28 30.22
CA GLU A 14 -1.19 -7.21 30.00
C GLU A 14 -0.24 -7.55 28.85
N CYS A 15 0.22 -8.81 28.78
CA CYS A 15 1.06 -9.29 27.68
C CYS A 15 0.36 -9.18 26.31
N LEU A 16 -0.92 -9.60 26.22
CA LEU A 16 -1.69 -9.52 24.97
C LEU A 16 -1.98 -8.08 24.54
N SER A 17 -2.32 -7.20 25.49
CA SER A 17 -2.53 -5.78 25.24
C SER A 17 -1.26 -5.14 24.65
N TRP A 18 -0.11 -5.44 25.27
CA TRP A 18 1.19 -4.97 24.80
C TRP A 18 1.54 -5.47 23.39
N LEU A 19 1.26 -6.75 23.08
CA LEU A 19 1.46 -7.31 21.73
C LEU A 19 0.60 -6.58 20.68
N GLY A 20 -0.65 -6.28 21.02
CA GLY A 20 -1.55 -5.51 20.16
C GLY A 20 -1.01 -4.11 19.87
N GLN A 21 -0.56 -3.40 20.91
CA GLN A 21 0.04 -2.07 20.77
C GLN A 21 1.32 -2.11 19.92
N ARG A 22 2.18 -3.11 20.14
CA ARG A 22 3.43 -3.27 19.39
C ARG A 22 3.19 -3.55 17.90
N ARG A 23 2.19 -4.38 17.58
CA ARG A 23 1.79 -4.65 16.20
C ARG A 23 1.31 -3.37 15.49
N SER A 24 0.54 -2.53 16.19
CA SER A 24 0.11 -1.23 15.68
C SER A 24 1.29 -0.31 15.40
N THR A 25 2.25 -0.22 16.33
CA THR A 25 3.44 0.63 16.15
C THR A 25 4.32 0.16 14.99
N LEU A 26 4.54 -1.15 14.86
CA LEU A 26 5.33 -1.69 13.74
C LEU A 26 4.67 -1.39 12.39
N ARG A 27 3.35 -1.50 12.30
CA ARG A 27 2.62 -1.15 11.08
C ARG A 27 2.79 0.33 10.72
N GLN A 28 2.61 1.22 11.70
CA GLN A 28 2.82 2.65 11.49
C GLN A 28 4.25 2.99 11.04
N GLN A 29 5.26 2.33 11.62
CA GLN A 29 6.66 2.53 11.21
C GLN A 29 6.92 2.08 9.77
N VAL A 30 6.29 0.99 9.33
CA VAL A 30 6.38 0.52 7.94
C VAL A 30 5.72 1.52 7.00
N ASP A 31 4.54 2.02 7.34
CA ASP A 31 3.80 3.00 6.52
C ASP A 31 4.56 4.34 6.44
N GLU A 32 5.10 4.84 7.54
CA GLU A 32 5.92 6.06 7.58
C GLU A 32 7.22 5.91 6.78
N ALA A 33 7.90 4.77 6.89
CA ALA A 33 9.11 4.49 6.11
C ALA A 33 8.81 4.46 4.60
N TYR A 34 7.71 3.85 4.20
CA TYR A 34 7.27 3.78 2.82
C TYR A 34 6.98 5.17 2.23
N LEU A 35 6.22 6.01 2.94
CA LEU A 35 5.91 7.37 2.51
C LEU A 35 7.16 8.26 2.43
N HIS A 36 8.05 8.12 3.42
CA HIS A 36 9.29 8.89 3.47
C HIS A 36 10.24 8.57 2.30
N GLU A 37 10.31 7.32 1.87
CA GLU A 37 11.11 6.92 0.71
C GLU A 37 10.48 7.36 -0.62
N GLN A 38 9.16 7.27 -0.76
CA GLN A 38 8.48 7.80 -1.95
C GLN A 38 8.74 9.31 -2.14
N GLY A 39 8.73 10.09 -1.05
CA GLY A 39 9.03 11.53 -1.09
C GLY A 39 10.47 11.86 -1.47
N ARG A 40 11.46 11.03 -1.09
CA ARG A 40 12.87 11.21 -1.49
C ARG A 40 13.09 10.88 -2.96
N HIS A 41 12.40 9.87 -3.49
CA HIS A 41 12.55 9.46 -4.88
C HIS A 41 12.18 10.59 -5.85
N PHE A 42 11.19 11.42 -5.52
CA PHE A 42 10.75 12.52 -6.38
C PHE A 42 11.77 13.68 -6.55
N LYS A 43 12.65 13.91 -5.57
CA LYS A 43 13.57 15.08 -5.58
C LYS A 43 14.92 14.85 -6.31
N VAL A 44 15.22 13.64 -6.77
CA VAL A 44 16.54 13.31 -7.39
C VAL A 44 16.53 13.53 -8.93
N TYR A 45 15.38 13.85 -9.52
CA TYR A 45 15.20 13.88 -10.98
C TYR A 45 15.60 15.18 -11.69
N GLU A 46 16.21 16.19 -11.05
CA GLU A 46 16.35 17.51 -11.72
C GLU A 46 17.70 17.89 -12.36
N THR A 47 18.86 17.27 -12.05
CA THR A 47 20.17 17.76 -12.59
C THR A 47 21.28 16.79 -13.10
N LEU A 48 21.04 15.51 -13.48
CA LEU A 48 22.09 14.63 -14.07
C LEU A 48 21.62 13.70 -15.22
N ASP A 49 22.57 13.23 -16.03
CA ASP A 49 22.43 12.41 -17.24
C ASP A 49 21.59 11.12 -17.05
N GLY A 50 20.58 10.91 -17.91
CA GLY A 50 19.45 10.00 -17.69
C GLY A 50 19.82 8.52 -17.49
N SER A 51 20.91 8.06 -18.10
CA SER A 51 21.33 6.65 -18.03
C SER A 51 21.90 6.25 -16.67
N ARG A 52 22.58 7.18 -15.97
CA ARG A 52 23.11 6.92 -14.63
C ARG A 52 21.97 6.83 -13.61
N ARG A 53 20.97 7.70 -13.75
CA ARG A 53 19.77 7.73 -12.90
C ARG A 53 18.95 6.47 -12.98
N LEU A 54 18.75 5.93 -14.18
CA LEU A 54 17.98 4.71 -14.34
C LEU A 54 18.64 3.55 -13.58
N ARG A 55 19.98 3.44 -13.63
CA ARG A 55 20.72 2.41 -12.89
C ARG A 55 20.67 2.62 -11.38
N GLU A 56 20.84 3.85 -10.90
CA GLU A 56 20.76 4.18 -9.47
C GLU A 56 19.34 3.96 -8.93
N ALA A 57 18.30 4.34 -9.66
CA ALA A 57 16.90 4.10 -9.30
C ALA A 57 16.56 2.60 -9.30
N GLN A 58 17.03 1.84 -10.30
CA GLN A 58 16.87 0.38 -10.33
C GLN A 58 17.60 -0.30 -9.17
N GLN A 59 18.77 0.19 -8.77
CA GLN A 59 19.48 -0.33 -7.61
C GLN A 59 18.75 -0.02 -6.31
N ALA A 60 18.33 1.23 -6.11
CA ALA A 60 17.54 1.64 -4.94
C ALA A 60 16.24 0.83 -4.83
N HIS A 61 15.57 0.58 -5.94
CA HIS A 61 14.36 -0.26 -5.97
C HIS A 61 14.65 -1.71 -5.53
N ARG A 62 15.76 -2.31 -5.98
CA ARG A 62 16.17 -3.65 -5.53
C ARG A 62 16.50 -3.69 -4.04
N GLU A 63 17.22 -2.69 -3.54
CA GLU A 63 17.56 -2.59 -2.12
C GLU A 63 16.29 -2.46 -1.26
N LEU A 64 15.31 -1.66 -1.71
CA LEU A 64 14.01 -1.54 -1.05
C LEU A 64 13.24 -2.87 -1.05
N GLN A 65 13.20 -3.57 -2.19
CA GLN A 65 12.59 -4.90 -2.25
C GLN A 65 13.24 -5.88 -1.26
N GLU A 66 14.57 -5.86 -1.13
CA GLU A 66 15.28 -6.70 -0.17
C GLU A 66 14.92 -6.36 1.28
N GLN A 67 14.80 -5.07 1.62
CA GLN A 67 14.36 -4.63 2.95
C GLN A 67 12.92 -5.07 3.25
N LEU A 68 12.01 -4.92 2.29
CA LEU A 68 10.62 -5.38 2.43
C LEU A 68 10.54 -6.89 2.64
N ILE A 69 11.34 -7.68 1.91
CA ILE A 69 11.43 -9.14 2.11
C ILE A 69 11.92 -9.48 3.54
N LYS A 70 12.92 -8.77 4.05
CA LYS A 70 13.43 -8.98 5.43
C LYS A 70 12.37 -8.66 6.48
N VAL A 71 11.63 -7.56 6.30
CA VAL A 71 10.53 -7.17 7.20
C VAL A 71 9.40 -8.20 7.16
N ALA A 72 9.00 -8.64 5.97
CA ALA A 72 7.97 -9.68 5.81
C ALA A 72 8.40 -11.00 6.45
N ALA A 73 9.65 -11.43 6.28
CA ALA A 73 10.18 -12.64 6.93
C ALA A 73 10.19 -12.53 8.46
N ALA A 74 10.54 -11.35 9.01
CA ALA A 74 10.48 -11.10 10.44
C ALA A 74 9.04 -11.16 10.97
N TYR A 75 8.08 -10.64 10.21
CA TYR A 75 6.65 -10.70 10.54
C TYR A 75 6.12 -12.13 10.57
N LEU A 76 6.41 -12.93 9.54
CA LEU A 76 6.01 -14.36 9.50
C LEU A 76 6.62 -15.16 10.65
N LYS A 77 7.89 -14.87 11.00
CA LYS A 77 8.53 -15.49 12.17
C LYS A 77 7.81 -15.14 13.47
N TRP A 78 7.35 -13.89 13.60
CA TRP A 78 6.59 -13.44 14.76
C TRP A 78 5.22 -14.13 14.84
N GLU A 79 4.48 -14.23 13.73
CA GLU A 79 3.19 -14.95 13.69
C GLU A 79 3.34 -16.42 14.07
N SER A 80 4.43 -17.07 13.66
CA SER A 80 4.73 -18.45 14.07
C SER A 80 4.89 -18.57 15.60
N VAL A 81 5.62 -17.64 16.22
CA VAL A 81 5.80 -17.61 17.68
C VAL A 81 4.48 -17.35 18.40
N GLU A 82 3.64 -16.45 17.88
CA GLU A 82 2.30 -16.18 18.42
C GLU A 82 1.42 -17.43 18.35
N ARG A 83 1.41 -18.14 17.22
CA ARG A 83 0.67 -19.39 17.04
C ARG A 83 1.12 -20.48 18.00
N ASP A 84 2.43 -20.69 18.12
CA ASP A 84 3.00 -21.69 19.04
C ASP A 84 2.64 -21.38 20.50
N MET A 85 2.62 -20.09 20.86
CA MET A 85 2.20 -19.63 22.19
C MET A 85 0.72 -19.91 22.44
N LEU A 86 -0.16 -19.58 21.49
CA LEU A 86 -1.60 -19.84 21.59
C LEU A 86 -1.90 -21.35 21.68
N ASP A 87 -1.20 -22.18 20.90
CA ASP A 87 -1.33 -23.64 20.95
C ASP A 87 -0.82 -24.22 22.28
N ALA A 88 0.25 -23.66 22.85
CA ALA A 88 0.72 -24.04 24.18
C ALA A 88 -0.32 -23.71 25.26
N MET A 89 -0.96 -22.54 25.19
CA MET A 89 -2.02 -22.14 26.11
C MET A 89 -3.25 -23.04 25.99
N ASN A 90 -3.70 -23.34 24.76
CA ASN A 90 -4.87 -24.18 24.50
C ASN A 90 -4.65 -25.65 24.91
N ARG A 91 -3.41 -26.16 24.79
CA ARG A 91 -3.06 -27.50 25.31
C ARG A 91 -3.18 -27.56 26.84
N ASN A 92 -2.79 -26.49 27.53
CA ASN A 92 -2.81 -26.44 28.99
C ASN A 92 -4.22 -26.30 29.58
N THR A 93 -5.17 -25.70 28.84
CA THR A 93 -6.57 -25.56 29.29
C THR A 93 -7.39 -26.85 29.14
N LYS A 94 -7.05 -27.72 28.19
CA LYS A 94 -7.77 -28.98 27.94
C LYS A 94 -7.35 -30.13 28.86
N SER A 95 -6.13 -30.13 29.37
CA SER A 95 -5.64 -31.13 30.33
C SER A 95 -6.04 -30.77 31.78
N ARG A 96 -7.32 -30.99 32.12
CA ARG A 96 -7.86 -30.82 33.50
C ARG A 96 -7.46 -31.95 34.47
N SER A 97 -6.55 -32.85 34.08
CA SER A 97 -5.86 -33.78 34.98
C SER A 97 -4.37 -33.43 34.99
N LEU A 98 -3.90 -32.78 36.06
CA LEU A 98 -2.52 -32.35 36.24
C LEU A 98 -1.57 -33.56 36.34
N PRO A 99 -0.63 -33.79 35.39
CA PRO A 99 0.53 -34.59 35.67
C PRO A 99 1.53 -33.74 36.48
N SER A 100 2.14 -34.33 37.51
CA SER A 100 3.14 -33.75 38.42
C SER A 100 4.47 -33.35 37.74
N THR A 101 4.50 -33.24 36.41
CA THR A 101 5.67 -32.93 35.57
C THR A 101 5.57 -31.59 34.85
N ALA A 102 4.85 -30.62 35.43
CA ALA A 102 4.95 -29.20 35.06
C ALA A 102 6.30 -28.59 35.52
N ARG A 103 7.42 -29.13 35.01
CA ARG A 103 8.78 -28.77 35.43
C ARG A 103 9.58 -27.96 34.41
N THR A 104 9.03 -27.58 33.26
CA THR A 104 9.82 -26.94 32.18
C THR A 104 9.24 -25.68 31.55
N PHE A 105 8.07 -25.19 31.98
CA PHE A 105 7.53 -23.92 31.46
C PHE A 105 8.21 -22.65 32.04
N GLY A 106 9.08 -22.77 33.05
CA GLY A 106 9.73 -21.63 33.70
C GLY A 106 10.98 -21.07 33.00
N GLY A 107 11.42 -21.66 31.89
CA GLY A 107 12.69 -21.28 31.22
C GLY A 107 12.54 -20.32 30.05
N TRP A 108 11.46 -20.44 29.26
CA TRP A 108 11.35 -19.70 28.00
C TRP A 108 10.93 -18.23 28.17
N PHE A 109 10.04 -17.92 29.12
CA PHE A 109 9.58 -16.55 29.35
C PHE A 109 10.70 -15.61 29.83
N PRO A 110 11.56 -16.00 30.80
CA PRO A 110 12.72 -15.18 31.17
C PRO A 110 13.77 -15.07 30.05
N ALA A 111 13.96 -16.13 29.26
CA ALA A 111 14.86 -16.10 28.11
C ALA A 111 14.35 -15.17 27.00
N PHE A 112 13.04 -15.17 26.75
CA PHE A 112 12.36 -14.28 25.83
C PHE A 112 12.44 -12.82 26.30
N LEU A 113 12.13 -12.53 27.57
CA LEU A 113 12.27 -11.17 28.13
C LEU A 113 13.72 -10.66 28.05
N ARG A 114 14.71 -11.53 28.29
CA ARG A 114 16.13 -11.17 28.24
C ARG A 114 16.64 -10.96 26.81
N TRP A 115 16.20 -11.78 25.85
CA TRP A 115 16.46 -11.56 24.43
C TRP A 115 15.79 -10.26 23.94
N TRP A 116 14.59 -9.97 24.42
CA TRP A 116 13.82 -8.76 24.09
C TRP A 116 14.44 -7.47 24.67
N GLN A 117 14.89 -7.48 25.92
CA GLN A 117 15.60 -6.34 26.53
C GLN A 117 17.00 -6.11 25.92
N ALA A 118 17.59 -7.13 25.29
CA ALA A 118 18.87 -7.04 24.60
C ALA A 118 18.76 -6.59 23.14
N ALA A 119 17.53 -6.47 22.59
CA ALA A 119 17.35 -5.95 21.25
C ALA A 119 17.74 -4.46 21.22
N PRO A 120 18.59 -4.02 20.27
CA PRO A 120 19.00 -2.63 20.19
C PRO A 120 17.77 -1.76 19.97
N SER A 121 17.48 -0.87 20.92
CA SER A 121 16.48 0.18 20.73
C SER A 121 16.82 0.95 19.45
N PRO A 122 15.88 1.09 18.50
CA PRO A 122 16.11 1.90 17.32
C PRO A 122 16.40 3.33 17.78
N GLN A 123 17.64 3.78 17.62
CA GLN A 123 17.98 5.16 17.89
C GLN A 123 17.21 6.04 16.91
N PRO A 124 16.60 7.14 17.36
CA PRO A 124 15.98 8.10 16.46
C PRO A 124 17.05 8.57 15.47
N ALA A 125 16.80 8.35 14.18
CA ALA A 125 17.70 8.76 13.11
C ALA A 125 18.02 10.25 13.26
N GLN A 126 19.31 10.59 13.32
CA GLN A 126 19.72 11.98 13.37
C GLN A 126 19.24 12.72 12.11
N PRO A 127 18.72 13.96 12.25
CA PRO A 127 18.28 14.75 11.11
C PRO A 127 19.48 15.00 10.17
N PRO A 128 19.28 14.91 8.84
CA PRO A 128 20.35 15.19 7.88
C PRO A 128 20.82 16.65 7.98
N PRO A 129 22.11 16.93 7.72
CA PRO A 129 22.65 18.29 7.72
C PRO A 129 21.98 19.14 6.64
N SER A 130 21.62 20.37 7.00
CA SER A 130 20.99 21.36 6.14
C SER A 130 21.81 21.65 4.88
N PRO A 131 21.20 21.69 3.67
CA PRO A 131 21.91 22.05 2.45
C PRO A 131 22.30 23.54 2.45
N GLN A 132 23.58 23.81 2.19
CA GLN A 132 24.16 25.13 2.01
C GLN A 132 23.62 25.80 0.73
N SER A 133 23.18 27.05 0.90
CA SER A 133 22.69 27.95 -0.14
C SER A 133 23.75 28.22 -1.20
N SER A 134 23.46 27.90 -2.47
CA SER A 134 24.26 28.34 -3.62
C SER A 134 23.76 29.68 -4.18
N PRO A 135 24.65 30.55 -4.68
CA PRO A 135 24.31 31.90 -5.16
C PRO A 135 23.66 31.91 -6.56
N SER A 136 22.74 32.86 -6.73
CA SER A 136 21.93 33.15 -7.93
C SER A 136 22.73 33.38 -9.21
N PRO A 137 22.31 32.81 -10.36
CA PRO A 137 22.71 33.28 -11.67
C PRO A 137 21.73 34.31 -12.25
N ARG A 138 22.28 35.50 -12.43
CA ARG A 138 22.10 36.50 -13.52
C ARG A 138 20.89 36.37 -14.46
N ALA A 139 20.09 37.44 -14.49
CA ALA A 139 18.98 37.68 -15.40
C ALA A 139 19.39 37.59 -16.88
N GLN A 140 18.61 36.83 -17.67
CA GLN A 140 18.64 36.85 -19.13
C GLN A 140 17.45 37.64 -19.70
N PRO A 141 17.62 38.28 -20.88
CA PRO A 141 16.61 39.14 -21.50
C PRO A 141 15.42 38.35 -22.06
N VAL A 142 14.24 38.95 -21.85
CA VAL A 142 12.92 38.51 -22.28
C VAL A 142 12.86 38.38 -23.80
N SER A 143 12.72 37.14 -24.28
CA SER A 143 12.28 36.85 -25.65
C SER A 143 10.79 36.58 -25.63
N THR A 144 10.04 37.34 -26.44
CA THR A 144 8.59 37.26 -26.57
C THR A 144 8.16 35.85 -27.02
N PRO A 145 7.27 35.15 -26.29
CA PRO A 145 6.90 33.79 -26.64
C PRO A 145 6.01 33.77 -27.88
N ALA A 146 6.39 32.95 -28.86
CA ALA A 146 5.53 32.57 -29.97
C ALA A 146 4.23 31.92 -29.43
N PRO A 147 3.08 32.10 -30.09
CA PRO A 147 1.86 31.39 -29.72
C PRO A 147 2.12 29.88 -29.75
N PRO A 148 1.74 29.13 -28.69
CA PRO A 148 1.99 27.71 -28.63
C PRO A 148 1.33 27.02 -29.83
N PRO A 149 1.97 26.02 -30.45
CA PRO A 149 1.31 25.19 -31.45
C PRO A 149 0.02 24.67 -30.82
N GLN A 150 -1.12 24.98 -31.44
CA GLN A 150 -2.40 24.38 -31.07
C GLN A 150 -2.26 22.88 -31.28
N SER A 151 -1.86 22.19 -30.22
CA SER A 151 -1.84 20.74 -30.14
C SER A 151 -3.26 20.28 -30.42
N SER A 152 -3.47 19.73 -31.61
CA SER A 152 -4.62 18.90 -31.93
C SER A 152 -4.51 17.63 -31.09
N TRP A 153 -4.81 17.76 -29.80
CA TRP A 153 -4.92 16.60 -28.91
C TRP A 153 -5.98 15.68 -29.51
N PRO A 154 -5.75 14.36 -29.52
CA PRO A 154 -6.77 13.42 -29.91
C PRO A 154 -8.02 13.71 -29.08
N VAL A 155 -9.16 13.87 -29.77
CA VAL A 155 -10.46 14.09 -29.15
C VAL A 155 -10.66 12.95 -28.16
N GLN A 156 -10.71 13.27 -26.86
CA GLN A 156 -10.97 12.30 -25.80
C GLN A 156 -12.20 11.46 -26.18
N PRO A 157 -12.18 10.12 -25.99
CA PRO A 157 -13.35 9.31 -26.27
C PRO A 157 -14.52 9.82 -25.43
N THR A 158 -15.70 9.93 -26.05
CA THR A 158 -16.91 10.29 -25.33
C THR A 158 -17.25 9.19 -24.31
N VAL A 159 -18.00 9.52 -23.25
CA VAL A 159 -18.45 8.53 -22.26
C VAL A 159 -19.15 7.35 -22.91
N VAL A 160 -19.92 7.58 -23.99
CA VAL A 160 -20.59 6.52 -24.76
C VAL A 160 -19.57 5.58 -25.42
N ALA A 161 -18.57 6.12 -26.12
CA ALA A 161 -17.53 5.30 -26.76
C ALA A 161 -16.72 4.49 -25.73
N TRP A 162 -16.41 5.10 -24.59
CA TRP A 162 -15.76 4.40 -23.48
C TRP A 162 -16.63 3.25 -22.94
N ARG A 163 -17.95 3.43 -22.84
CA ARG A 163 -18.87 2.37 -22.40
C ARG A 163 -18.93 1.20 -23.38
N GLU A 164 -18.96 1.48 -24.68
CA GLU A 164 -18.89 0.45 -25.71
C GLU A 164 -17.56 -0.30 -25.65
N GLN A 165 -16.45 0.40 -25.42
CA GLN A 165 -15.15 -0.21 -25.21
C GLN A 165 -15.13 -1.11 -23.97
N CYS A 166 -15.67 -0.66 -22.83
CA CYS A 166 -15.82 -1.49 -21.63
C CYS A 166 -16.65 -2.74 -21.91
N ALA A 167 -17.76 -2.62 -22.63
CA ALA A 167 -18.61 -3.77 -22.96
C ALA A 167 -17.88 -4.81 -23.82
N ALA A 168 -17.11 -4.36 -24.82
CA ALA A 168 -16.28 -5.24 -25.65
C ALA A 168 -15.15 -5.88 -24.83
N ALA A 169 -14.45 -5.08 -24.02
CA ALA A 169 -13.37 -5.52 -23.14
C ALA A 169 -13.83 -6.56 -22.10
N PHE A 170 -15.01 -6.38 -21.52
CA PHE A 170 -15.54 -7.27 -20.48
C PHE A 170 -16.31 -8.48 -21.03
N ALA A 171 -16.45 -8.59 -22.35
CA ALA A 171 -16.95 -9.81 -22.97
C ALA A 171 -15.94 -10.96 -22.82
N ASP A 172 -14.64 -10.65 -22.90
CA ASP A 172 -13.54 -11.61 -22.72
C ASP A 172 -12.38 -10.98 -21.92
N TYR A 173 -12.38 -11.22 -20.61
CA TYR A 173 -11.34 -10.72 -19.70
C TYR A 173 -9.97 -11.37 -19.97
N ALA A 174 -9.94 -12.57 -20.56
CA ALA A 174 -8.67 -13.27 -20.82
C ALA A 174 -7.91 -12.64 -21.99
N SER A 175 -8.63 -12.09 -22.98
CA SER A 175 -8.05 -11.37 -24.11
C SER A 175 -7.83 -9.88 -23.86
N LEU A 176 -7.97 -9.39 -22.63
CA LEU A 176 -7.86 -7.97 -22.34
C LEU A 176 -6.40 -7.50 -22.41
N GLU A 177 -6.07 -6.74 -23.45
CA GLU A 177 -4.72 -6.18 -23.66
C GLU A 177 -4.50 -4.82 -22.98
N ALA A 178 -5.58 -4.08 -22.74
CA ALA A 178 -5.52 -2.75 -22.13
C ALA A 178 -6.72 -2.53 -21.23
N PHE A 179 -6.49 -1.89 -20.07
CA PHE A 179 -7.56 -1.53 -19.16
C PHE A 179 -8.37 -0.35 -19.75
N PRO A 180 -9.72 -0.42 -19.80
CA PRO A 180 -10.54 0.65 -20.36
C PRO A 180 -10.66 1.82 -19.37
N ILE A 181 -9.68 2.72 -19.40
CA ILE A 181 -9.60 3.89 -18.53
C ILE A 181 -10.74 4.87 -18.87
N PRO A 182 -11.52 5.36 -17.88
CA PRO A 182 -12.56 6.36 -18.11
C PRO A 182 -12.02 7.65 -18.77
N PRO A 183 -12.77 8.33 -19.63
CA PRO A 183 -12.33 9.63 -20.15
C PRO A 183 -12.22 10.69 -19.06
N ALA A 184 -11.17 11.50 -19.14
CA ALA A 184 -10.94 12.66 -18.28
C ALA A 184 -11.43 13.92 -18.98
N ASN A 185 -12.62 14.41 -18.61
CA ASN A 185 -13.19 15.60 -19.26
C ASN A 185 -12.65 16.92 -18.70
N SER A 186 -12.07 16.91 -17.50
CA SER A 186 -11.51 18.10 -16.85
C SER A 186 -10.54 17.75 -15.74
N PHE A 187 -9.64 18.68 -15.41
CA PHE A 187 -8.78 18.57 -14.23
C PHE A 187 -9.64 18.68 -12.96
N CYS A 188 -9.38 17.81 -11.98
CA CYS A 188 -9.98 17.94 -10.67
C CYS A 188 -9.37 19.13 -9.92
N THR A 189 -10.19 20.04 -9.44
CA THR A 189 -9.76 21.22 -8.66
C THR A 189 -9.59 20.91 -7.17
N ASN A 190 -9.98 19.71 -6.71
CA ASN A 190 -9.83 19.31 -5.33
C ASN A 190 -8.36 19.00 -5.02
N GLN A 191 -7.73 19.79 -4.15
CA GLN A 191 -6.32 19.59 -3.75
C GLN A 191 -6.06 18.23 -3.12
N ALA A 192 -7.04 17.64 -2.41
CA ALA A 192 -6.88 16.31 -1.84
C ALA A 192 -6.62 15.25 -2.93
N CYS A 193 -7.35 15.35 -4.05
CA CYS A 193 -7.18 14.45 -5.20
C CYS A 193 -5.84 14.58 -5.92
N GLN A 194 -5.10 15.68 -5.72
CA GLN A 194 -3.78 15.87 -6.32
C GLN A 194 -2.67 15.23 -5.50
N GLN A 195 -2.93 14.97 -4.21
CA GLN A 195 -1.95 14.39 -3.28
C GLN A 195 -2.09 12.87 -3.18
N ASP A 196 -3.24 12.32 -3.56
CA ASP A 196 -3.50 10.89 -3.51
C ASP A 196 -2.76 10.15 -4.63
N GLY A 197 -1.95 9.16 -4.25
CA GLY A 197 -1.32 8.23 -5.18
C GLY A 197 -2.34 7.22 -5.70
N HIS A 198 -3.05 7.58 -6.76
CA HIS A 198 -3.98 6.68 -7.45
C HIS A 198 -3.25 5.79 -8.45
N VAL A 199 -3.75 4.56 -8.60
CA VAL A 199 -3.30 3.60 -9.61
C VAL A 199 -3.86 4.01 -10.97
N LEU A 200 -5.12 4.45 -11.01
CA LEU A 200 -5.68 5.10 -12.19
C LEU A 200 -5.07 6.49 -12.36
N PRO A 201 -4.88 6.96 -13.60
CA PRO A 201 -4.46 8.34 -13.87
C PRO A 201 -5.57 9.37 -13.61
N LEU A 202 -6.60 8.99 -12.85
CA LEU A 202 -7.80 9.76 -12.56
C LEU A 202 -8.09 9.72 -11.07
N CYS A 203 -8.57 10.83 -10.54
CA CYS A 203 -9.03 10.85 -9.16
C CYS A 203 -10.45 10.29 -9.01
N LYS A 204 -10.83 9.99 -7.77
CA LYS A 204 -12.16 9.49 -7.40
C LYS A 204 -13.30 10.35 -7.97
N CYS A 205 -13.14 11.67 -7.94
CA CYS A 205 -14.15 12.63 -8.41
C CYS A 205 -14.38 12.53 -9.93
N GLN A 206 -13.30 12.39 -10.71
CA GLN A 206 -13.40 12.28 -12.16
C GLN A 206 -14.11 10.99 -12.56
N VAL A 207 -13.76 9.86 -11.95
CA VAL A 207 -14.41 8.58 -12.22
C VAL A 207 -15.90 8.63 -11.85
N ARG A 208 -16.26 9.18 -10.68
CA ARG A 208 -17.67 9.39 -10.30
C ARG A 208 -18.41 10.25 -11.31
N HIS A 209 -17.81 11.36 -11.73
CA HIS A 209 -18.42 12.25 -12.71
C HIS A 209 -18.64 11.55 -14.06
N THR A 210 -17.64 10.81 -14.55
CA THR A 210 -17.74 10.05 -15.80
C THR A 210 -18.84 8.98 -15.72
N LEU A 211 -18.92 8.24 -14.61
CA LEU A 211 -20.00 7.27 -14.38
C LEU A 211 -21.38 7.96 -14.34
N SER A 212 -21.51 9.11 -13.66
CA SER A 212 -22.80 9.83 -13.58
C SER A 212 -23.32 10.38 -14.92
N GLN A 213 -22.45 10.49 -15.92
CA GLN A 213 -22.84 10.89 -17.27
C GLN A 213 -23.44 9.74 -18.09
N VAL A 214 -23.36 8.49 -17.62
CA VAL A 214 -23.93 7.33 -18.29
C VAL A 214 -25.44 7.31 -18.07
N SER A 215 -26.21 7.44 -19.16
CA SER A 215 -27.67 7.30 -19.13
C SER A 215 -28.09 5.90 -18.67
N ASN A 216 -29.05 5.81 -17.75
CA ASN A 216 -29.56 4.54 -17.19
C ASN A 216 -28.47 3.65 -16.57
N LEU A 217 -27.49 4.27 -15.89
CA LEU A 217 -26.44 3.55 -15.18
C LEU A 217 -27.04 2.57 -14.15
N ASN A 218 -26.74 1.28 -14.29
CA ASN A 218 -27.09 0.28 -13.31
C ASN A 218 -25.88 -0.01 -12.40
N LEU A 219 -25.80 0.68 -11.26
CA LEU A 219 -24.67 0.55 -10.33
C LEU A 219 -24.45 -0.88 -9.83
N LYS A 220 -25.50 -1.72 -9.73
CA LYS A 220 -25.36 -3.13 -9.35
C LYS A 220 -24.63 -3.94 -10.43
N GLN A 221 -24.92 -3.67 -11.69
CA GLN A 221 -24.23 -4.30 -12.82
C GLN A 221 -22.79 -3.80 -12.94
N GLU A 222 -22.56 -2.51 -12.74
CA GLU A 222 -21.20 -1.95 -12.69
C GLU A 222 -20.36 -2.61 -11.62
N ARG A 223 -20.91 -2.75 -10.41
CA ARG A 223 -20.21 -3.39 -9.29
C ARG A 223 -19.72 -4.80 -9.66
N LEU A 224 -20.55 -5.58 -10.36
CA LEU A 224 -20.17 -6.92 -10.80
C LEU A 224 -19.12 -6.88 -11.93
N SER A 225 -19.23 -5.92 -12.84
CA SER A 225 -18.34 -5.78 -14.00
C SER A 225 -16.93 -5.37 -13.58
N TRP A 226 -16.83 -4.48 -12.59
CA TRP A 226 -15.56 -3.96 -12.05
C TRP A 226 -15.00 -4.77 -10.87
N HIS A 227 -15.59 -5.94 -10.54
CA HIS A 227 -15.08 -6.75 -9.42
C HIS A 227 -13.66 -7.26 -9.72
N PRO A 228 -12.67 -7.08 -8.82
CA PRO A 228 -11.27 -7.43 -9.09
C PRO A 228 -11.06 -8.91 -9.44
N ASP A 229 -11.84 -9.83 -8.87
CA ASP A 229 -11.78 -11.26 -9.22
C ASP A 229 -12.05 -11.55 -10.70
N ARG A 230 -12.82 -10.69 -11.39
CA ARG A 230 -13.07 -10.85 -12.83
C ARG A 230 -11.80 -10.68 -13.66
N PHE A 231 -10.84 -9.90 -13.15
CA PHE A 231 -9.55 -9.64 -13.79
C PHE A 231 -8.49 -10.68 -13.40
N ALA A 232 -8.82 -11.69 -12.58
CA ALA A 232 -7.88 -12.74 -12.20
C ALA A 232 -7.47 -13.66 -13.36
N VAL A 233 -8.25 -13.66 -14.44
CA VAL A 233 -8.03 -14.45 -15.67
C VAL A 233 -7.26 -13.69 -16.76
N CYS A 234 -6.94 -12.41 -16.54
CA CYS A 234 -6.11 -11.64 -17.46
C CYS A 234 -4.67 -12.20 -17.50
N ALA A 235 -3.89 -11.80 -18.51
CA ALA A 235 -2.50 -12.20 -18.65
C ALA A 235 -1.68 -11.91 -17.36
N GLU A 236 -0.80 -12.83 -16.99
CA GLU A 236 -0.11 -12.82 -15.67
C GLU A 236 0.68 -11.52 -15.42
N ASN A 237 1.23 -10.91 -16.46
CA ASN A 237 1.97 -9.64 -16.38
C ASN A 237 1.07 -8.41 -16.17
N MET A 238 -0.22 -8.48 -16.50
CA MET A 238 -1.17 -7.36 -16.38
C MET A 238 -2.18 -7.56 -15.24
N LYS A 239 -2.37 -8.80 -14.79
CA LYS A 239 -3.34 -9.20 -13.78
C LYS A 239 -3.29 -8.33 -12.53
N VAL A 240 -2.10 -8.15 -11.93
CA VAL A 240 -1.94 -7.37 -10.69
C VAL A 240 -2.33 -5.91 -10.91
N GLU A 241 -1.91 -5.32 -12.02
CA GLU A 241 -2.19 -3.93 -12.36
C GLU A 241 -3.69 -3.70 -12.63
N PHE A 242 -4.31 -4.59 -13.42
CA PHE A 242 -5.72 -4.51 -13.77
C PHE A 242 -6.62 -4.75 -12.56
N GLN A 243 -6.27 -5.68 -11.68
CA GLN A 243 -6.98 -5.89 -10.43
C GLN A 243 -6.91 -4.65 -9.52
N SER A 244 -5.76 -3.99 -9.48
CA SER A 244 -5.57 -2.76 -8.71
C SER A 244 -6.44 -1.62 -9.27
N MET A 245 -6.40 -1.37 -10.58
CA MET A 245 -7.25 -0.38 -11.24
C MET A 245 -8.75 -0.70 -11.09
N ALA A 246 -9.15 -1.96 -11.25
CA ALA A 246 -10.52 -2.40 -11.06
C ALA A 246 -11.00 -2.19 -9.63
N THR A 247 -10.12 -2.44 -8.64
CA THR A 247 -10.43 -2.22 -7.22
C THR A 247 -10.76 -0.76 -6.94
N GLU A 248 -10.03 0.18 -7.53
CA GLU A 248 -10.34 1.61 -7.39
C GLU A 248 -11.74 1.96 -7.93
N ILE A 249 -12.07 1.52 -9.15
CA ILE A 249 -13.40 1.77 -9.73
C ILE A 249 -14.49 1.05 -8.93
N PHE A 250 -14.24 -0.17 -8.47
CA PHE A 250 -15.17 -0.94 -7.66
C PHE A 250 -15.54 -0.22 -6.35
N VAL A 251 -14.55 0.31 -5.63
CA VAL A 251 -14.80 1.08 -4.39
C VAL A 251 -15.62 2.34 -4.70
N ILE A 252 -15.38 2.97 -5.84
CA ILE A 252 -16.15 4.14 -6.29
C ILE A 252 -17.60 3.78 -6.58
N VAL A 253 -17.83 2.70 -7.32
CA VAL A 253 -19.18 2.21 -7.63
C VAL A 253 -19.92 1.80 -6.36
N MET A 254 -19.23 1.14 -5.41
CA MET A 254 -19.79 0.78 -4.10
C MET A 254 -20.22 2.00 -3.30
N ASP A 255 -19.38 3.03 -3.29
CA ASP A 255 -19.66 4.31 -2.61
C ASP A 255 -20.84 5.05 -3.27
N MET A 256 -20.95 5.04 -4.61
CA MET A 256 -22.11 5.56 -5.32
C MET A 256 -23.39 4.78 -4.99
N LEU A 257 -23.32 3.44 -4.92
CA LEU A 257 -24.46 2.57 -4.64
C LEU A 257 -25.00 2.73 -3.20
N GLN A 258 -24.14 3.11 -2.25
CA GLN A 258 -24.55 3.40 -0.86
C GLN A 258 -25.20 4.78 -0.70
N GLY A 259 -25.00 5.67 -1.67
CA GLY A 259 -25.58 7.02 -1.69
C GLY A 259 -26.92 7.15 -2.42
N GLU A 260 -27.38 6.08 -3.08
CA GLU A 260 -28.74 5.96 -3.65
C GLU A 260 -29.78 5.61 -2.57
#